data_AF-A0A1S3MYA2-F1
#
_entry.id   AF-A0A1S3MYA2-F1
#
_cell.length_a   1.000
_cell.length_b   1.000
_cell.length_c   1.000
_cell.angle_alpha   90.00
_cell.angle_beta   90.00
_cell.angle_gamma   90.00
#
_symmetry.space_group_name_H-M   'P 1'
#
loop_
_entity.id
_entity.type
_entity.pdbx_description
1 polymer ?
#
loop_
_entity_poly.entity_id
_entity_poly.type
_entity_poly.pdbx_seq_one_letter_code
_entity_poly.pdbx_strand_id
1 'polypeptide(L)'
;MTSVTCPNPVRPTMCPRGQMVRVSDGCCDYWKCDCRCDLYGDPHYISFQGVTFDFLDNCTYILVKEKTLRHHLTVAVDNYFCIPELDGSCAKGIILQYQNNTATVSIVPDEYRVKVLPVFNLID
;
A
#
# COMPACT_ATOMS: atom_id res chain seq x y z
N MET A 1 -26.91 -24.55 19.36
CA MET A 1 -25.60 -23.89 19.18
C MET A 1 -24.54 -24.98 19.22
N THR A 2 -23.88 -25.25 18.10
CA THR A 2 -22.72 -26.15 18.06
C THR A 2 -21.50 -25.38 18.56
N SER A 3 -20.78 -25.91 19.54
CA SER A 3 -19.51 -25.32 19.97
C SER A 3 -18.48 -25.46 18.86
N VAL A 4 -17.85 -24.35 18.48
CA VAL A 4 -16.69 -24.35 17.59
C VAL A 4 -15.47 -24.75 18.41
N THR A 5 -14.74 -25.76 17.94
CA THR A 5 -13.44 -26.14 18.51
C THR A 5 -12.35 -25.59 17.59
N CYS A 6 -11.55 -24.65 18.10
CA CYS A 6 -10.46 -24.07 17.33
C CYS A 6 -9.17 -24.90 17.43
N PRO A 7 -8.40 -25.02 16.34
CA PRO A 7 -7.07 -25.61 16.40
C PRO A 7 -6.13 -24.74 17.24
N ASN A 8 -5.11 -25.37 17.83
CA ASN A 8 -4.09 -24.63 18.56
C ASN A 8 -3.37 -23.65 17.61
N PRO A 9 -3.27 -22.37 17.98
CA PRO A 9 -2.75 -21.35 17.08
C PRO A 9 -1.24 -21.53 16.89
N VAL A 10 -0.84 -21.93 15.68
CA VAL A 10 0.57 -22.03 15.27
C VAL A 10 1.14 -20.62 15.10
N ARG A 11 2.32 -20.39 15.67
CA ARG A 11 3.03 -19.11 15.55
C ARG A 11 4.15 -19.23 14.51
N PRO A 12 4.20 -18.37 13.49
CA PRO A 12 5.35 -18.29 12.60
C PRO A 12 6.63 -17.98 13.39
N THR A 13 7.70 -18.71 13.11
CA THR A 13 9.01 -18.54 13.77
C THR A 13 9.87 -17.49 13.09
N MET A 14 9.65 -17.24 11.80
CA MET A 14 10.40 -16.25 11.02
C MET A 14 9.45 -15.50 10.09
N CYS A 15 9.37 -14.18 10.26
CA CYS A 15 8.59 -13.29 9.42
C CYS A 15 9.52 -12.32 8.70
N PRO A 16 9.24 -11.92 7.45
CA PRO A 16 10.15 -11.08 6.67
C PRO A 16 10.50 -9.77 7.38
N ARG A 17 9.53 -9.20 8.11
CA ARG A 17 9.70 -7.96 8.88
C ARG A 17 9.85 -8.19 10.39
N GLY A 18 9.99 -9.44 10.82
CA GLY A 18 9.95 -9.82 12.23
C GLY A 18 8.60 -9.58 12.93
N GLN A 19 7.57 -9.18 12.18
CA GLN A 19 6.26 -8.81 12.71
C GLN A 19 5.22 -9.89 12.41
N MET A 20 4.45 -10.24 13.43
CA MET A 20 3.30 -11.16 13.32
C MET A 20 2.03 -10.43 13.72
N VAL A 21 0.92 -10.85 13.13
CA VAL A 21 -0.41 -10.32 13.40
C VAL A 21 -1.35 -11.46 13.77
N ARG A 22 -2.23 -11.18 14.75
CA ARG A 22 -3.34 -12.07 15.09
C ARG A 22 -4.49 -11.76 14.14
N VAL A 23 -4.94 -12.77 13.42
CA VAL A 23 -6.07 -12.68 12.48
C VAL A 23 -7.18 -13.57 12.97
N SER A 24 -8.42 -13.09 12.82
CA SER A 24 -9.62 -13.87 13.02
C SER A 24 -10.29 -14.07 11.67
N ASP A 25 -10.72 -15.29 11.36
CA ASP A 25 -11.60 -15.57 10.22
C ASP A 25 -13.10 -15.46 10.59
N GLY A 26 -13.39 -14.92 11.78
CA GLY A 26 -14.74 -14.85 12.35
C GLY A 26 -15.15 -16.09 13.14
N CYS A 27 -14.32 -17.14 13.13
CA CYS A 27 -14.56 -18.41 13.82
C CYS A 27 -13.42 -18.73 14.80
N CYS A 28 -12.18 -18.66 14.31
CA CYS A 28 -10.97 -18.95 15.07
C CYS A 28 -9.87 -17.92 14.83
N ASP A 29 -9.07 -17.70 15.87
CA ASP A 29 -7.92 -16.83 15.78
C ASP A 29 -6.66 -17.62 15.47
N TYR A 30 -5.81 -17.05 14.62
CA TYR A 30 -4.52 -17.63 14.25
C TYR A 30 -3.48 -16.54 14.05
N TRP A 31 -2.20 -16.94 14.10
CA TRP A 31 -1.08 -16.04 13.86
C TRP A 31 -0.58 -16.21 12.44
N LYS A 32 -0.28 -15.09 11.79
CA LYS A 32 0.43 -15.06 10.51
C LYS A 32 1.44 -13.92 10.51
N CYS A 33 2.41 -13.98 9.60
CA CYS A 33 3.28 -12.83 9.37
C CYS A 33 2.46 -11.66 8.81
N ASP A 34 2.89 -10.44 9.14
CA ASP A 34 2.32 -9.27 8.50
C ASP A 34 2.57 -9.28 6.99
N CYS A 35 1.72 -8.59 6.24
CA CYS A 35 1.86 -8.43 4.80
C CYS A 35 1.76 -6.94 4.51
N ARG A 36 2.84 -6.23 4.84
CA ARG A 36 2.89 -4.76 4.82
C ARG A 36 4.12 -4.28 4.05
N CYS A 37 3.88 -3.38 3.10
CA CYS A 37 4.90 -2.49 2.56
C CYS A 37 4.66 -1.08 3.12
N ASP A 38 5.69 -0.26 3.17
CA ASP A 38 5.61 1.12 3.65
C ASP A 38 6.16 2.09 2.62
N LEU A 39 5.53 3.25 2.57
CA LEU A 39 6.05 4.48 2.01
C LEU A 39 5.91 5.53 3.11
N TYR A 40 7.02 5.98 3.69
CA TYR A 40 7.02 6.91 4.82
C TYR A 40 7.87 8.15 4.49
N GLY A 41 7.25 9.08 3.78
CA GLY A 41 7.95 10.15 3.08
C GLY A 41 8.49 9.67 1.74
N ASP A 42 8.49 10.53 0.73
CA ASP A 42 9.23 10.27 -0.51
C ASP A 42 10.69 10.70 -0.26
N PRO A 43 11.69 9.84 -0.46
CA PRO A 43 11.69 8.61 -1.26
C PRO A 43 11.77 7.29 -0.46
N HIS A 44 11.31 7.21 0.78
CA HIS A 44 11.63 6.09 1.65
C HIS A 44 10.62 4.95 1.58
N TYR A 45 11.05 3.82 1.02
CA TYR A 45 10.22 2.63 0.82
C TYR A 45 10.69 1.45 1.68
N ILE A 46 9.75 0.63 2.14
CA ILE A 46 10.01 -0.69 2.71
C ILE A 46 9.17 -1.73 1.97
N SER A 47 9.82 -2.69 1.33
CA SER A 47 9.14 -3.79 0.65
C SER A 47 8.39 -4.72 1.62
N PHE A 48 7.54 -5.60 1.07
CA PHE A 48 6.89 -6.68 1.86
C PHE A 48 7.89 -7.58 2.58
N GLN A 49 9.12 -7.68 2.08
CA GLN A 49 10.17 -8.50 2.68
C GLN A 49 11.01 -7.74 3.72
N GLY A 50 10.66 -6.48 4.02
CA GLY A 50 11.40 -5.67 4.98
C GLY A 50 12.65 -5.00 4.42
N VAL A 51 12.90 -5.08 3.11
CA VAL A 51 14.04 -4.37 2.47
C VAL A 51 13.70 -2.89 2.34
N THR A 52 14.57 -2.04 2.92
CA THR A 52 14.54 -0.58 2.79
C THR A 52 15.28 -0.14 1.53
N PHE A 53 14.70 0.77 0.76
CA PHE A 53 15.32 1.36 -0.42
C PHE A 53 14.75 2.75 -0.70
N ASP A 54 15.53 3.57 -1.39
CA ASP A 54 15.15 4.90 -1.82
C ASP A 54 15.02 4.97 -3.34
N PHE A 55 13.99 5.66 -3.84
CA PHE A 55 13.77 5.89 -5.26
C PHE A 55 13.28 7.33 -5.50
N LEU A 56 14.10 8.14 -6.16
CA LEU A 56 13.94 9.60 -6.30
C LEU A 56 13.90 9.99 -7.78
N ASP A 57 12.71 10.09 -8.36
CA ASP A 57 12.56 10.55 -9.75
C ASP A 57 11.11 11.01 -10.01
N ASN A 58 10.95 11.84 -11.04
CA ASN A 58 9.69 12.49 -11.42
C ASN A 58 8.88 11.59 -12.37
N CYS A 59 8.27 10.55 -11.81
CA CYS A 59 7.42 9.64 -12.56
C CYS A 59 6.34 9.02 -11.66
N THR A 60 5.47 8.23 -12.27
CA THR A 60 4.52 7.37 -11.58
C THR A 60 5.10 5.97 -11.40
N TYR A 61 5.21 5.50 -10.15
CA TYR A 61 5.77 4.18 -9.83
C TYR A 61 4.72 3.24 -9.28
N ILE A 62 4.79 1.97 -9.69
CA ILE A 62 3.92 0.91 -9.18
C ILE A 62 4.46 0.42 -7.85
N LEU A 63 3.73 0.67 -6.76
CA LEU A 63 4.04 0.16 -5.43
C LEU A 63 3.57 -1.29 -5.25
N VAL A 64 2.35 -1.56 -5.71
CA VAL A 64 1.72 -2.89 -5.60
C VAL A 64 0.99 -3.20 -6.90
N LYS A 65 1.18 -4.42 -7.39
CA LYS A 65 0.40 -4.98 -8.49
C LYS A 65 0.14 -6.45 -8.22
N GLU A 66 -1.04 -6.94 -8.58
CA GLU A 66 -1.33 -8.35 -8.46
C GLU A 66 -0.36 -9.20 -9.28
N LYS A 67 0.19 -10.24 -8.65
CA LYS A 67 0.95 -11.28 -9.37
C LYS A 67 0.04 -12.13 -10.25
N THR A 68 -1.17 -12.42 -9.78
CA THR A 68 -2.20 -13.14 -10.51
C THR A 68 -3.44 -12.26 -10.55
N LEU A 69 -3.85 -11.86 -11.76
CA LEU A 69 -4.96 -10.96 -11.97
C LEU A 69 -6.26 -11.60 -11.49
N ARG A 70 -6.80 -11.06 -10.39
CA ARG A 70 -8.12 -11.46 -9.83
C ARG A 70 -9.04 -10.26 -9.73
N HIS A 71 -8.48 -9.12 -9.32
CA HIS A 71 -9.22 -7.89 -9.15
C HIS A 71 -8.64 -6.73 -9.97
N HIS A 72 -7.59 -6.96 -10.75
CA HIS A 72 -6.87 -5.90 -11.47
C HIS A 72 -6.39 -4.79 -10.51
N LEU A 73 -5.96 -5.18 -9.31
CA LEU A 73 -5.48 -4.25 -8.30
C LEU A 73 -4.09 -3.70 -8.67
N THR A 74 -3.99 -2.38 -8.75
CA THR A 74 -2.73 -1.63 -8.84
C THR A 74 -2.75 -0.48 -7.85
N VAL A 75 -1.66 -0.31 -7.10
CA VAL A 75 -1.40 0.86 -6.26
C VAL A 75 -0.13 1.52 -6.78
N ALA A 76 -0.22 2.79 -7.14
CA ALA A 76 0.90 3.56 -7.65
C ALA A 76 1.05 4.88 -6.89
N VAL A 77 2.25 5.46 -6.92
CA VAL A 77 2.54 6.80 -6.41
C VAL A 77 2.96 7.69 -7.56
N ASP A 78 2.40 8.90 -7.62
CA ASP A 78 2.80 9.96 -8.55
C ASP A 78 3.80 10.88 -7.83
N ASN A 79 5.03 10.94 -8.31
CA ASN A 79 6.11 11.74 -7.72
C ASN A 79 6.51 12.89 -8.64
N TYR A 80 6.99 13.98 -8.06
CA TYR A 80 7.51 15.14 -8.78
C TYR A 80 8.69 15.77 -8.04
N PHE A 81 9.54 16.51 -8.74
CA PHE A 81 10.59 17.31 -8.09
C PHE A 81 9.98 18.54 -7.43
N CYS A 82 9.99 18.57 -6.10
CA CYS A 82 9.38 19.63 -5.29
C CYS A 82 10.41 20.64 -4.76
N ILE A 83 11.70 20.33 -4.86
CA ILE A 83 12.78 21.19 -4.41
C ILE A 83 13.61 21.62 -5.62
N PRO A 84 13.63 22.92 -5.98
CA PRO A 84 14.49 23.40 -7.05
C PRO A 84 15.97 23.15 -6.71
N GLU A 85 16.77 22.80 -7.71
CA GLU A 85 18.23 22.63 -7.61
C GLU A 85 18.72 21.46 -6.73
N LEU A 86 17.80 20.61 -6.25
CA LEU A 86 18.11 19.37 -5.52
C LEU A 86 17.35 18.20 -6.16
N ASP A 87 17.97 17.02 -6.19
CA ASP A 87 17.36 15.77 -6.68
C ASP A 87 16.35 15.17 -5.67
N GLY A 88 15.53 16.03 -5.05
CA GLY A 88 14.51 15.65 -4.07
C GLY A 88 13.13 15.52 -4.73
N SER A 89 12.56 14.33 -4.70
CA SER A 89 11.17 14.10 -5.11
C SER A 89 10.21 14.17 -3.92
N CYS A 90 8.97 14.59 -4.19
CA CYS A 90 7.85 14.52 -3.28
C CYS A 90 6.72 13.70 -3.91
N ALA A 91 6.00 12.96 -3.08
CA ALA A 91 4.75 12.35 -3.47
C ALA A 91 3.66 13.40 -3.67
N LYS A 92 3.08 13.44 -4.87
CA LYS A 92 1.89 14.23 -5.20
C LYS A 92 0.62 13.52 -4.77
N GLY A 93 0.59 12.18 -4.88
CA GLY A 93 -0.53 11.37 -4.44
C GLY A 93 -0.40 9.89 -4.75
N ILE A 94 -1.36 9.12 -4.26
CA ILE A 94 -1.51 7.68 -4.51
C ILE A 94 -2.63 7.47 -5.52
N ILE A 95 -2.42 6.57 -6.46
CA ILE A 95 -3.40 6.14 -7.45
C ILE A 95 -3.76 4.68 -7.12
N LEU A 96 -5.03 4.43 -6.82
CA LEU A 96 -5.58 3.11 -6.57
C LEU A 96 -6.46 2.70 -7.76
N GLN A 97 -6.11 1.60 -8.40
CA GLN A 97 -6.95 0.95 -9.39
C GLN A 97 -7.47 -0.37 -8.80
N TYR A 98 -8.78 -0.58 -8.86
CA TYR A 98 -9.43 -1.82 -8.46
C TYR A 98 -10.56 -2.13 -9.43
N GLN A 99 -10.42 -3.25 -10.14
CA GLN A 99 -11.26 -3.63 -11.28
C GLN A 99 -11.26 -2.51 -12.33
N ASN A 100 -12.42 -1.94 -12.63
CA ASN A 100 -12.58 -0.84 -13.57
C ASN A 100 -12.63 0.53 -12.87
N ASN A 101 -12.43 0.57 -11.55
CA ASN A 101 -12.49 1.80 -10.78
C ASN A 101 -11.08 2.31 -10.51
N THR A 102 -10.92 3.63 -10.61
CA THR A 102 -9.70 4.32 -10.22
C THR A 102 -10.06 5.38 -9.20
N ALA A 103 -9.25 5.49 -8.15
CA ALA A 103 -9.34 6.55 -7.15
C ALA A 103 -7.95 7.17 -6.96
N THR A 104 -7.89 8.48 -6.77
CA THR A 104 -6.67 9.19 -6.41
C THR A 104 -6.78 9.74 -5.00
N VAL A 105 -5.69 9.65 -4.26
CA VAL A 105 -5.50 10.23 -2.95
C VAL A 105 -4.40 11.26 -3.09
N SER A 106 -4.77 12.54 -3.16
CA SER A 106 -3.83 13.63 -3.39
C SER A 106 -3.60 14.44 -2.12
N ILE A 107 -2.38 14.89 -1.93
CA ILE A 107 -2.04 15.88 -0.90
C ILE A 107 -2.39 17.24 -1.49
N VAL A 108 -3.26 18.00 -0.80
CA VAL A 108 -3.57 19.39 -1.15
C VAL A 108 -2.66 20.28 -0.31
N PRO A 109 -1.54 20.81 -0.87
CA PRO A 109 -0.49 21.44 -0.09
C PRO A 109 -1.00 22.66 0.70
N ASP A 110 -1.90 23.43 0.08
CA ASP A 110 -2.40 24.69 0.64
C ASP A 110 -3.46 24.50 1.74
N GLU A 111 -4.05 23.30 1.84
CA GLU A 111 -5.11 23.01 2.81
C GLU A 111 -4.64 22.08 3.94
N TYR A 112 -3.42 21.54 3.87
CA TYR A 112 -2.95 20.45 4.74
C TYR A 112 -3.95 19.28 4.83
N ARG A 113 -4.63 19.00 3.73
CA ARG A 113 -5.69 18.00 3.64
C ARG A 113 -5.39 16.97 2.59
N VAL A 114 -5.89 15.76 2.85
CA VAL A 114 -5.89 14.67 1.88
C VAL A 114 -7.24 14.67 1.18
N LYS A 115 -7.22 14.69 -0.16
CA LYS A 115 -8.42 14.62 -0.98
C LYS A 115 -8.48 13.26 -1.68
N VAL A 116 -9.62 12.58 -1.55
CA VAL A 116 -9.88 11.32 -2.25
C VAL A 116 -10.90 11.60 -3.36
N LEU A 117 -10.55 11.25 -4.60
CA LEU A 117 -11.41 11.45 -5.75
C LEU A 117 -11.52 10.16 -6.57
N PRO A 118 -12.74 9.70 -6.91
CA PRO A 118 -12.90 8.75 -8.00
C PRO A 118 -12.50 9.43 -9.32
N VAL A 119 -11.70 8.73 -10.13
CA VAL A 119 -11.39 9.17 -11.49
C VAL A 119 -12.48 8.62 -12.40
N PHE A 120 -13.44 9.48 -12.73
CA PHE A 120 -14.36 9.21 -13.81
C PHE A 120 -13.71 9.68 -15.11
N ASN A 121 -13.48 8.76 -16.05
CA ASN A 121 -13.24 9.15 -17.43
C ASN A 121 -14.55 9.76 -17.94
N LEU A 122 -14.65 11.10 -17.91
CA LEU A 122 -15.65 11.82 -18.69
C LEU A 122 -15.27 11.62 -20.15
N ILE A 123 -15.91 10.63 -20.78
CA ILE A 123 -15.95 10.54 -22.23
C ILE A 123 -17.23 11.28 -22.63
N ASP A 124 -17.07 12.37 -23.39
CA ASP A 124 -18.15 13.11 -24.06
C ASP A 124 -19.05 12.19 -24.92
#